data_AF-A0AAE1CB54-F1
#
_entry.id   AF-A0AAE1CB54-F1
#
_cell.length_a   1.000
_cell.length_b   1.000
_cell.length_c   1.000
_cell.angle_alpha   90.00
_cell.angle_beta   90.00
_cell.angle_gamma   90.00
#
_symmetry.space_group_name_H-M   'P 1'
#
loop_
_entity.id
_entity.type
_entity.pdbx_description
1 polymer ?
#
loop_
_entity_poly.entity_id
_entity_poly.type
_entity_poly.pdbx_seq_one_letter_code
_entity_poly.pdbx_strand_id
1 'polypeptide(L)'
;MTFLVGFRGKNGWFTEREEYILVNRLLREGPSKGDMNNRQAVGPKILWKAVKDWEMWLLYIIGLTAYIPPALPSTYLALILRQLGFSVFQANLLTIPSQFLFAVNLIIFTWISKKIDERSILSSISNIWMLPFFVALVALPVNTSTWIRYGLLSGILFLPLLPRHPGWGGNMIGTNIYRDDDKPLHIRGNKIILGIVCFNIVLMYLVKAFYLWQNKVVRARAWDARTTQEQDDYIVNTKDEGLKRLDFRFAH
;
A
#
# COMPACT_ATOMS: atom_id res chain seq x y z
N MET A 1 -19.95 -18.75 -6.95
CA MET A 1 -20.82 -17.59 -6.64
C MET A 1 -21.82 -18.03 -5.58
N THR A 2 -21.34 -18.63 -4.49
CA THR A 2 -22.22 -19.39 -3.57
C THR A 2 -22.30 -18.75 -2.19
N PHE A 3 -21.53 -17.69 -1.92
CA PHE A 3 -21.46 -17.05 -0.61
C PHE A 3 -22.43 -15.87 -0.40
N LEU A 4 -23.27 -15.54 -1.38
CA LEU A 4 -24.25 -14.42 -1.27
C LEU A 4 -25.70 -14.85 -1.53
N VAL A 5 -26.00 -16.15 -1.48
CA VAL A 5 -27.34 -16.67 -1.78
C VAL A 5 -28.34 -16.36 -0.64
N GLY A 6 -27.88 -16.14 0.59
CA GLY A 6 -28.75 -15.91 1.74
C GLY A 6 -29.53 -14.60 1.75
N PHE A 7 -28.99 -13.53 1.14
CA PHE A 7 -29.57 -12.17 1.21
C PHE A 7 -30.34 -11.74 -0.06
N ARG A 8 -30.33 -12.56 -1.13
CA ARG A 8 -30.66 -12.14 -2.50
C ARG A 8 -32.01 -12.65 -3.03
N GLY A 9 -32.68 -13.57 -2.34
CA GLY A 9 -33.87 -14.25 -2.87
C GLY A 9 -33.59 -14.95 -4.23
N LYS A 10 -34.60 -15.61 -4.80
CA LYS A 10 -34.44 -16.35 -6.08
C LYS A 10 -34.28 -15.43 -7.31
N ASN A 11 -34.69 -14.17 -7.21
CA ASN A 11 -34.85 -13.29 -8.39
C ASN A 11 -33.70 -12.30 -8.65
N GLY A 12 -32.67 -12.26 -7.79
CA GLY A 12 -31.50 -11.40 -8.02
C GLY A 12 -31.75 -9.89 -7.91
N TRP A 13 -30.66 -9.12 -7.96
CA TRP A 13 -30.69 -7.64 -7.83
C TRP A 13 -30.83 -6.92 -9.17
N PHE A 14 -30.60 -7.62 -10.27
CA PHE A 14 -30.55 -7.06 -11.62
C PHE A 14 -31.41 -7.91 -12.53
N THR A 15 -32.10 -7.25 -13.45
CA THR A 15 -32.75 -7.92 -14.59
C THR A 15 -31.69 -8.48 -15.55
N GLU A 16 -32.05 -9.47 -16.37
CA GLU A 16 -31.13 -10.06 -17.37
C GLU A 16 -30.51 -8.99 -18.29
N ARG A 17 -31.30 -7.97 -18.62
CA ARG A 17 -30.85 -6.84 -19.45
C ARG A 17 -29.82 -5.97 -18.72
N GLU A 18 -30.02 -5.68 -17.44
CA GLU A 18 -29.07 -4.90 -16.64
C GLU A 18 -27.77 -5.67 -16.40
N GLU A 19 -27.86 -6.98 -16.15
CA GLU A 19 -26.70 -7.86 -16.03
C GLU A 19 -25.90 -7.88 -17.34
N TYR A 20 -26.57 -8.01 -18.49
CA TYR A 20 -25.93 -7.94 -19.80
C TYR A 20 -25.20 -6.61 -20.04
N ILE A 21 -25.82 -5.48 -19.70
CA ILE A 21 -25.20 -4.15 -19.82
C ILE A 21 -23.99 -4.04 -18.87
N LEU A 22 -24.12 -4.55 -17.65
CA LEU A 22 -23.05 -4.50 -16.63
C LEU A 22 -21.84 -5.35 -17.05
N VAL A 23 -22.06 -6.57 -17.54
CA VAL A 23 -21.00 -7.47 -18.03
C VAL A 23 -20.30 -6.86 -19.24
N ASN A 24 -21.05 -6.34 -20.22
CA ASN A 24 -20.44 -5.68 -21.38
C ASN A 24 -19.64 -4.44 -21.00
N ARG A 25 -20.12 -3.67 -20.01
CA ARG A 25 -19.36 -2.54 -19.47
C ARG A 25 -18.10 -3.00 -18.75
N LEU A 26 -18.18 -4.03 -17.91
CA LEU A 26 -17.05 -4.63 -17.21
C LEU A 26 -15.97 -5.14 -18.17
N LEU A 27 -16.39 -5.85 -19.24
CA LEU A 27 -15.50 -6.36 -20.27
C LEU A 27 -14.86 -5.23 -21.11
N ARG A 28 -15.62 -4.16 -21.39
CA ARG A 28 -15.10 -2.95 -22.05
C ARG A 28 -14.12 -2.16 -21.18
N GLU A 29 -14.35 -2.09 -19.87
CA GLU A 29 -13.45 -1.44 -18.91
C GLU A 29 -12.15 -2.23 -18.68
N GLY A 30 -12.09 -3.48 -19.10
CA GLY A 30 -10.90 -4.32 -19.04
C GLY A 30 -11.26 -5.78 -19.32
N PRO A 31 -10.82 -6.38 -20.44
CA PRO A 31 -11.15 -7.77 -20.77
C PRO A 31 -10.70 -8.77 -19.69
N SER A 32 -9.66 -8.44 -18.92
CA SER A 32 -9.20 -9.23 -17.77
C SER A 32 -10.18 -9.28 -16.59
N LYS A 33 -11.17 -8.38 -16.52
CA LYS A 33 -12.21 -8.40 -15.47
C LYS A 33 -13.24 -9.51 -15.69
N GLY A 34 -13.41 -9.99 -16.93
CA GLY A 34 -14.26 -11.14 -17.26
C GLY A 34 -13.63 -12.49 -16.95
N ASP A 35 -12.31 -12.54 -16.96
CA ASP A 35 -11.50 -13.73 -16.65
C ASP A 35 -11.34 -13.96 -15.12
N MET A 36 -11.96 -13.08 -14.31
CA MET A 36 -11.88 -13.11 -12.85
C MET A 36 -12.82 -14.16 -12.21
N ASN A 37 -12.97 -15.31 -12.89
CA ASN A 37 -13.63 -16.52 -12.39
C ASN A 37 -12.62 -17.59 -11.97
N ASN A 38 -11.43 -17.22 -11.51
CA ASN A 38 -10.58 -18.16 -10.79
C ASN A 38 -11.13 -18.37 -9.36
N ARG A 39 -12.22 -19.13 -9.25
CA ARG A 39 -12.81 -19.60 -7.97
C ARG A 39 -12.11 -20.85 -7.45
N GLN A 40 -10.86 -21.09 -7.84
CA GLN A 40 -10.07 -22.16 -7.27
C GLN A 40 -9.56 -21.69 -5.91
N ALA A 41 -9.73 -22.54 -4.89
CA ALA A 41 -9.11 -22.29 -3.61
C ALA A 41 -7.60 -22.15 -3.82
N VAL A 42 -7.01 -21.11 -3.24
CA VAL A 42 -5.56 -20.92 -3.30
C VAL A 42 -4.92 -22.03 -2.47
N GLY A 43 -4.53 -23.11 -3.12
CA GLY A 43 -3.90 -24.24 -2.47
C GLY A 43 -2.50 -23.88 -1.94
N PRO A 44 -1.97 -24.61 -0.94
CA PRO A 44 -0.63 -24.38 -0.40
C PRO A 44 0.47 -24.41 -1.47
N LYS A 45 0.29 -25.21 -2.52
CA LYS A 45 1.20 -25.28 -3.67
C LYS A 45 1.31 -23.97 -4.44
N ILE A 46 0.20 -23.27 -4.64
CA ILE A 46 0.15 -21.99 -5.37
C ILE A 46 0.74 -20.88 -4.49
N LEU A 47 0.43 -20.88 -3.19
CA LEU A 47 1.06 -19.98 -2.22
C LEU A 47 2.59 -20.14 -2.21
N TRP A 48 3.07 -21.38 -2.17
CA TRP A 48 4.51 -21.66 -2.21
C TRP A 48 5.16 -21.23 -3.53
N LYS A 49 4.46 -21.39 -4.66
CA LYS A 49 4.91 -20.88 -5.97
C LYS A 49 5.06 -19.36 -5.94
N ALA A 50 4.07 -18.63 -5.41
CA ALA A 50 4.11 -17.18 -5.28
C ALA A 50 5.25 -16.70 -4.36
N VAL A 51 5.44 -17.36 -3.20
CA VAL A 51 6.55 -17.03 -2.28
C VAL A 51 7.92 -17.27 -2.93
N LYS A 52 8.06 -18.28 -3.80
CA LYS A 52 9.32 -18.56 -4.51
C LYS A 52 9.60 -17.64 -5.70
N ASP A 53 8.63 -16.84 -6.15
CA ASP A 53 8.83 -15.97 -7.31
C ASP A 53 9.63 -14.71 -6.93
N TRP A 54 10.95 -14.75 -7.20
CA TRP A 54 11.92 -13.72 -6.82
C TRP A 54 11.56 -12.30 -7.30
N GLU A 55 10.89 -12.15 -8.44
CA GLU A 55 10.47 -10.86 -9.00
C GLU A 55 9.47 -10.11 -8.11
N MET A 56 8.68 -10.85 -7.30
CA MET A 56 7.69 -10.26 -6.39
C MET A 56 8.27 -9.86 -5.03
N TRP A 57 9.48 -10.30 -4.67
CA TRP A 57 10.01 -10.09 -3.32
C TRP A 57 10.15 -8.63 -2.95
N LEU A 58 10.57 -7.78 -3.88
CA LEU A 58 10.67 -6.35 -3.59
C LEU A 58 9.30 -5.72 -3.31
N LEU A 59 8.26 -6.16 -4.01
CA LEU A 59 6.88 -5.75 -3.76
C LEU A 59 6.39 -6.25 -2.39
N TYR A 60 6.74 -7.48 -2.02
CA TYR A 60 6.39 -8.06 -0.73
C TYR A 60 7.06 -7.32 0.42
N ILE A 61 8.34 -6.98 0.28
CA ILE A 61 9.07 -6.22 1.29
C ILE A 61 8.43 -4.84 1.48
N ILE A 62 8.14 -4.11 0.39
CA ILE A 62 7.40 -2.83 0.47
C ILE A 62 6.05 -3.02 1.16
N GLY A 63 5.28 -4.05 0.80
CA GLY A 63 3.98 -4.31 1.40
C GLY A 63 4.06 -4.56 2.92
N LEU A 64 5.13 -5.19 3.39
CA LEU A 64 5.36 -5.46 4.80
C LEU A 64 5.86 -4.21 5.56
N THR A 65 6.73 -3.40 4.95
CA THR A 65 7.39 -2.29 5.65
C THR A 65 6.68 -0.93 5.48
N ALA A 66 5.86 -0.75 4.45
CA ALA A 66 5.23 0.54 4.15
C ALA A 66 4.21 0.99 5.21
N TYR A 67 3.57 0.06 5.93
CA TYR A 67 2.57 0.40 6.94
C TYR A 67 3.15 0.62 8.34
N ILE A 68 4.41 0.23 8.57
CA ILE A 68 5.05 0.32 9.89
C ILE A 68 5.14 1.78 10.38
N PRO A 69 5.62 2.76 9.58
CA PRO A 69 5.81 4.12 10.07
C PRO A 69 4.54 4.83 10.57
N PRO A 70 3.39 4.80 9.86
CA PRO A 70 2.17 5.44 10.36
C PRO A 70 1.38 4.61 11.38
N ALA A 71 1.59 3.28 11.46
CA ALA A 71 0.89 2.40 12.42
C ALA A 71 1.12 2.81 13.89
N LEU A 72 2.36 3.21 14.20
CA LEU A 72 2.80 3.49 15.56
C LEU A 72 2.21 4.80 16.10
N PRO A 73 2.39 5.95 15.43
CA PRO A 73 1.74 7.19 15.86
C PRO A 73 0.21 7.08 15.85
N SER A 74 -0.40 6.35 14.90
CA SER A 74 -1.86 6.25 14.84
C SER A 74 -2.44 5.46 16.01
N THR A 75 -1.80 4.35 16.39
CA THR A 75 -2.25 3.49 17.49
C THR A 75 -1.98 4.13 18.86
N TYR A 76 -0.83 4.79 19.02
CA TYR A 76 -0.36 5.25 20.32
C TYR A 76 -0.49 6.76 20.56
N LEU A 77 -1.08 7.55 19.64
CA LEU A 77 -1.17 9.01 19.78
C LEU A 77 -1.74 9.43 21.14
N ALA A 78 -2.91 8.92 21.52
CA ALA A 78 -3.55 9.27 22.79
C ALA A 78 -2.67 8.89 24.00
N LEU A 79 -1.99 7.75 23.94
CA LEU A 79 -1.08 7.28 24.98
C LEU A 79 0.16 8.17 25.12
N ILE A 80 0.74 8.59 23.99
CA ILE A 80 1.88 9.51 23.95
C ILE A 80 1.48 10.87 24.51
N LEU A 81 0.32 11.40 24.12
CA LEU A 81 -0.19 12.68 24.63
C LEU A 81 -0.41 12.65 26.15
N ARG A 82 -0.96 11.55 26.68
CA ARG A 82 -1.09 11.35 28.13
C ARG A 82 0.27 11.35 28.83
N GLN A 83 1.28 10.71 28.23
CA GLN A 83 2.64 10.69 28.77
C GLN A 83 3.35 12.05 28.71
N LEU A 84 2.95 12.90 27.77
CA LEU A 84 3.45 14.27 27.64
C LEU A 84 2.75 15.26 28.60
N GLY A 85 1.82 14.80 29.43
CA GLY A 85 1.17 15.57 30.49
C GLY A 85 -0.27 16.02 30.19
N PHE A 86 -0.87 15.62 29.06
CA PHE A 86 -2.28 15.91 28.80
C PHE A 86 -3.21 15.03 29.63
N SER A 87 -4.36 15.58 30.03
CA SER A 87 -5.41 14.78 30.66
C SER A 87 -5.97 13.74 29.69
N VAL A 88 -6.61 12.69 30.22
CA VAL A 88 -7.24 11.64 29.39
C VAL A 88 -8.25 12.24 28.41
N PHE A 89 -9.04 13.21 28.87
CA PHE A 89 -10.02 13.91 28.04
C PHE A 89 -9.35 14.73 26.93
N GLN A 90 -8.34 15.54 27.27
CA GLN A 90 -7.62 16.35 26.29
C GLN A 90 -6.88 15.50 25.26
N ALA A 91 -6.18 14.44 25.69
CA ALA A 91 -5.45 13.54 24.79
C ALA A 91 -6.38 12.87 23.77
N ASN A 92 -7.56 12.40 24.21
CA ASN A 92 -8.56 11.81 23.31
C ASN A 92 -9.13 12.86 22.35
N LEU A 93 -9.46 14.06 22.84
CA LEU A 93 -9.97 15.15 22.00
C LEU A 93 -8.95 15.56 20.92
N LEU A 94 -7.68 15.63 21.27
CA LEU A 94 -6.58 15.97 20.35
C LEU A 94 -6.33 14.89 19.29
N THR A 95 -6.88 13.69 19.42
CA THR A 95 -6.82 12.71 18.32
C THR A 95 -7.78 13.04 17.18
N ILE A 96 -8.90 13.73 17.47
CA ILE A 96 -9.97 13.99 16.50
C ILE A 96 -9.49 14.86 15.32
N PRO A 97 -8.79 16.00 15.52
CA PRO A 97 -8.33 16.82 14.40
C PRO A 97 -7.46 16.06 13.42
N SER A 98 -6.57 15.18 13.92
CA SER A 98 -5.69 14.36 13.09
C SER A 98 -6.47 13.36 12.25
N GLN A 99 -7.47 12.69 12.83
CA GLN A 99 -8.33 11.76 12.11
C GLN A 99 -9.21 12.46 11.06
N PHE A 100 -9.72 13.65 11.39
CA PHE A 100 -10.51 14.45 10.46
C PHE A 100 -9.66 14.88 9.25
N LEU A 101 -8.46 15.40 9.48
CA LEU A 101 -7.55 15.80 8.40
C LEU A 101 -7.10 14.60 7.57
N PHE A 102 -6.87 13.44 8.18
CA PHE A 102 -6.62 12.20 7.46
C PHE A 102 -7.79 11.85 6.51
N ALA A 103 -9.03 11.91 6.99
CA ALA A 103 -10.22 11.61 6.19
C ALA A 103 -10.39 12.56 5.00
N VAL A 104 -10.18 13.87 5.21
CA VAL A 104 -10.24 14.88 4.14
C VAL A 104 -9.14 14.65 3.10
N ASN A 105 -7.90 14.46 3.54
CA ASN A 105 -6.79 14.17 2.63
C ASN A 105 -7.01 12.86 1.87
N LEU A 106 -7.66 11.86 2.47
CA LEU A 106 -7.92 10.57 1.80
C LEU A 106 -8.77 10.76 0.56
N ILE A 107 -9.80 11.61 0.63
CA ILE A 107 -10.67 11.91 -0.51
C ILE A 107 -9.88 12.65 -1.59
N ILE A 108 -9.09 13.66 -1.21
CA ILE A 108 -8.28 14.46 -2.13
C ILE A 108 -7.27 13.58 -2.86
N PHE A 109 -6.49 12.78 -2.13
CA PHE A 109 -5.47 11.92 -2.71
C PHE A 109 -6.06 10.76 -3.52
N THR A 110 -7.23 10.24 -3.14
CA THR A 110 -7.94 9.25 -3.96
C THR A 110 -8.38 9.86 -5.28
N TRP A 111 -8.83 11.11 -5.30
CA TRP A 111 -9.17 11.81 -6.53
C TRP A 111 -7.93 12.10 -7.39
N ILE A 112 -6.83 12.57 -6.79
CA ILE A 112 -5.55 12.79 -7.48
C ILE A 112 -5.02 11.46 -8.07
N SER A 113 -5.13 10.36 -7.33
CA SER A 113 -4.73 9.01 -7.77
C SER A 113 -5.47 8.54 -9.02
N LYS A 114 -6.72 8.98 -9.23
CA LYS A 114 -7.46 8.63 -10.44
C LYS A 114 -6.99 9.44 -11.64
N LYS A 115 -6.50 10.66 -11.42
CA LYS A 115 -6.03 11.55 -12.48
C LYS A 115 -4.59 11.22 -12.92
N ILE A 116 -3.78 10.79 -11.97
CA ILE A 116 -2.40 10.35 -12.18
C ILE A 116 -2.43 8.82 -12.20
N ASP A 117 -2.53 8.21 -13.39
CA ASP A 117 -2.52 6.73 -13.54
C ASP A 117 -1.16 6.09 -13.16
N GLU A 118 -0.23 6.89 -12.64
CA GLU A 118 1.06 6.47 -12.05
C GLU A 118 0.88 6.11 -10.57
N ARG A 119 0.67 4.81 -10.33
CA ARG A 119 0.29 4.25 -9.02
C ARG A 119 1.46 4.21 -8.02
N SER A 120 2.69 4.14 -8.50
CA SER A 120 3.90 4.02 -7.67
C SER A 120 4.32 5.35 -7.02
N ILE A 121 4.15 6.46 -7.75
CA ILE A 121 4.53 7.81 -7.32
C ILE A 121 3.68 8.20 -6.11
N LEU A 122 2.40 7.88 -6.18
CA LEU A 122 1.41 8.28 -5.19
C LEU A 122 1.63 7.57 -3.84
N SER A 123 2.08 6.31 -3.85
CA SER A 123 2.53 5.60 -2.65
C SER A 123 3.84 6.17 -2.09
N SER A 124 4.73 6.68 -2.95
CA SER A 124 6.01 7.29 -2.53
C SER A 124 5.85 8.62 -1.80
N ILE A 125 4.86 9.43 -2.19
CA ILE A 125 4.58 10.75 -1.58
C ILE A 125 4.32 10.61 -0.07
N SER A 126 3.67 9.52 0.36
CA SER A 126 3.39 9.26 1.77
C SER A 126 4.66 9.13 2.63
N ASN A 127 5.65 8.35 2.15
CA ASN A 127 6.91 8.15 2.86
C ASN A 127 7.77 9.42 2.86
N ILE A 128 7.77 10.16 1.74
CA ILE A 128 8.48 11.44 1.62
C ILE A 128 7.90 12.48 2.58
N TRP A 129 6.57 12.55 2.70
CA TRP A 129 5.90 13.48 3.62
C TRP A 129 6.24 13.22 5.09
N MET A 130 6.32 11.95 5.51
CA MET A 130 6.61 11.60 6.90
C MET A 130 8.05 11.94 7.32
N LEU A 131 8.99 11.95 6.36
CA LEU A 131 10.42 12.16 6.62
C LEU A 131 10.72 13.45 7.41
N PRO A 132 10.30 14.66 6.99
CA PRO A 132 10.59 15.89 7.75
C PRO A 132 10.04 15.85 9.17
N PHE A 133 8.88 15.22 9.41
CA PHE A 133 8.30 15.13 10.75
C PHE A 133 9.06 14.18 11.66
N PHE A 134 9.47 13.01 11.16
CA PHE A 134 10.31 12.09 11.95
C PHE A 134 11.71 12.66 12.20
N VAL A 135 12.31 13.33 11.21
CA VAL A 135 13.59 14.05 11.39
C VAL A 135 13.44 15.12 12.48
N ALA A 136 12.38 15.91 12.43
CA ALA A 136 12.11 16.92 13.45
C ALA A 136 11.91 16.28 14.84
N LEU A 137 11.12 15.20 14.97
CA LEU A 137 10.92 14.51 16.25
C LEU A 137 12.21 13.94 16.85
N VAL A 138 13.15 13.49 16.01
CA VAL A 138 14.45 12.97 16.46
C VAL A 138 15.44 14.10 16.80
N ALA A 139 15.38 15.22 16.08
CA ALA A 139 16.29 16.36 16.27
C ALA A 139 15.87 17.31 17.41
N LEU A 140 14.60 17.27 17.84
CA LEU A 140 14.10 18.16 18.87
C LEU A 140 14.73 17.90 20.25
N PRO A 141 15.14 18.96 20.98
CA PRO A 141 15.64 18.81 22.33
C PRO A 141 14.53 18.38 23.32
N VAL A 142 14.94 17.79 24.44
CA VAL A 142 14.03 17.26 25.47
C VAL A 142 13.14 18.36 26.08
N ASN A 143 13.60 19.61 26.07
CA ASN A 143 12.90 20.76 26.66
C ASN A 143 11.89 21.46 25.72
N THR A 144 11.59 20.90 24.56
CA THR A 144 10.62 21.51 23.62
C THR A 144 9.18 21.38 24.11
N SER A 145 8.38 22.43 23.86
CA SER A 145 6.94 22.48 24.15
C SER A 145 6.19 21.24 23.64
N THR A 146 5.34 20.70 24.51
CA THR A 146 4.45 19.57 24.22
C THR A 146 3.54 19.81 23.00
N TRP A 147 3.14 21.06 22.75
CA TRP A 147 2.30 21.43 21.60
C TRP A 147 3.01 21.28 20.26
N ILE A 148 4.32 21.56 20.20
CA ILE A 148 5.11 21.36 18.99
C ILE A 148 5.20 19.87 18.67
N ARG A 149 5.41 19.03 19.68
CA ARG A 149 5.41 17.57 19.53
C ARG A 149 4.06 17.03 19.06
N TYR A 150 2.97 17.55 19.62
CA TYR A 150 1.62 17.23 19.14
C TYR A 150 1.43 17.61 17.66
N GLY A 151 1.87 18.81 17.26
CA GLY A 151 1.78 19.26 15.87
C GLY A 151 2.55 18.35 14.92
N LEU A 152 3.76 17.93 15.30
CA LEU A 152 4.57 17.01 14.51
C LEU A 152 3.94 15.61 14.41
N LEU A 153 3.50 15.04 15.53
CA LEU A 153 2.83 13.72 15.57
C LEU A 153 1.54 13.72 14.75
N SER A 154 0.78 14.82 14.82
CA SER A 154 -0.44 15.00 14.03
C SER A 154 -0.11 15.13 12.54
N GLY A 155 0.92 15.90 12.18
CA GLY A 155 1.39 16.07 10.80
C GLY A 155 1.81 14.75 10.12
N ILE A 156 2.39 13.81 10.88
CA ILE A 156 2.69 12.45 10.40
C ILE A 156 1.41 11.73 9.95
N LEU A 157 0.31 11.93 10.67
CA LEU A 157 -0.96 11.23 10.45
C LEU A 157 -1.87 11.89 9.40
N PHE A 158 -1.57 13.12 8.96
CA PHE A 158 -2.44 13.84 8.03
C PHE A 158 -2.50 13.22 6.64
N LEU A 159 -1.39 12.65 6.16
CA LEU A 159 -1.31 12.15 4.80
C LEU A 159 -1.64 10.64 4.75
N PRO A 160 -2.69 10.23 4.01
CA PRO A 160 -3.09 8.85 3.96
C PRO A 160 -2.16 8.00 3.09
N LEU A 161 -1.80 6.83 3.61
CA LEU A 161 -1.37 5.72 2.78
C LEU A 161 -2.54 5.31 1.88
N LEU A 162 -2.29 5.16 0.58
CA LEU A 162 -3.34 4.76 -0.36
C LEU A 162 -3.95 3.42 0.05
N PRO A 163 -5.29 3.29 0.02
CA PRO A 163 -6.01 2.13 0.55
C PRO A 163 -5.84 0.82 -0.26
N ARG A 164 -4.90 0.78 -1.23
CA ARG A 164 -4.69 -0.36 -2.14
C ARG A 164 -3.41 -1.16 -1.85
N HIS A 165 -2.78 -0.97 -0.70
CA HIS A 165 -1.71 -1.87 -0.25
C HIS A 165 -2.26 -2.83 0.81
N PRO A 166 -2.15 -4.16 0.62
CA PRO A 166 -2.57 -5.14 1.62
C PRO A 166 -1.55 -5.13 2.77
N GLY A 167 -1.62 -4.11 3.63
CA GLY A 167 -0.58 -3.79 4.62
C GLY A 167 -0.88 -4.22 6.05
N TRP A 168 -1.88 -5.08 6.29
CA TRP A 168 -2.24 -5.50 7.65
C TRP A 168 -1.11 -6.27 8.37
N GLY A 169 -0.14 -6.84 7.64
CA GLY A 169 1.00 -7.55 8.21
C GLY A 169 2.08 -6.66 8.86
N GLY A 170 2.23 -5.42 8.41
CA GLY A 170 3.24 -4.50 8.97
C GLY A 170 2.92 -4.05 10.40
N ASN A 171 1.64 -4.00 10.76
CA ASN A 171 1.19 -3.62 12.11
C ASN A 171 1.78 -4.54 13.20
N MET A 172 1.92 -5.84 12.94
CA MET A 172 2.42 -6.80 13.94
C MET A 172 3.91 -6.61 14.26
N ILE A 173 4.68 -6.10 13.30
CA ILE A 173 6.11 -5.80 13.49
C ILE A 173 6.26 -4.45 14.18
N GLY A 174 5.42 -3.48 13.84
CA GLY A 174 5.46 -2.12 14.38
C GLY A 174 5.13 -2.02 15.86
N THR A 175 4.18 -2.80 16.37
CA THR A 175 3.65 -2.70 17.75
C THR A 175 4.72 -2.87 18.85
N ASN A 176 5.88 -3.45 18.56
CA ASN A 176 6.97 -3.64 19.52
C ASN A 176 8.10 -2.59 19.45
N ILE A 177 7.96 -1.57 18.58
CA ILE A 177 9.00 -0.54 18.38
C ILE A 177 8.99 0.51 19.51
N TYR A 178 7.81 0.88 20.02
CA TYR A 178 7.70 1.76 21.20
C TYR A 178 7.74 0.91 22.47
N ARG A 179 8.70 1.22 23.33
CA ARG A 179 8.95 0.50 24.58
C ARG A 179 8.73 1.42 25.78
N ASP A 180 8.44 0.80 26.93
CA ASP A 180 8.14 1.52 28.16
C ASP A 180 9.33 2.30 28.71
N ASP A 181 10.56 1.84 28.44
CA ASP A 181 11.82 2.46 28.86
C ASP A 181 12.19 3.73 28.08
N ASP A 182 11.51 4.01 26.97
CA ASP A 182 11.79 5.15 26.09
C ASP A 182 10.70 6.24 26.19
N LYS A 183 9.73 6.05 27.09
CA LYS A 183 8.70 7.05 27.41
C LYS A 183 9.34 8.31 28.02
N PRO A 184 8.76 9.51 27.81
CA PRO A 184 7.55 9.80 27.03
C PRO A 184 7.83 10.14 25.55
N LEU A 185 9.11 10.24 25.15
CA LEU A 185 9.51 10.81 23.86
C LEU A 185 9.73 9.77 22.76
N HIS A 186 9.94 8.51 23.14
CA HIS A 186 10.18 7.38 22.23
C HIS A 186 11.27 7.68 21.20
N ILE A 187 12.38 8.33 21.60
CA ILE A 187 13.44 8.80 20.69
C ILE A 187 14.08 7.62 19.93
N ARG A 188 14.32 6.49 20.59
CA ARG A 188 14.84 5.26 19.96
C ARG A 188 13.83 4.69 18.98
N GLY A 189 12.56 4.63 19.38
CA GLY A 189 11.47 4.21 18.49
C GLY A 189 11.38 5.07 17.24
N ASN A 190 11.38 6.40 17.40
CA ASN A 190 11.34 7.37 16.31
C ASN A 190 12.57 7.28 15.38
N LYS A 191 13.76 6.99 15.91
CA LYS A 191 14.97 6.74 15.11
C LYS A 191 14.85 5.47 14.26
N ILE A 192 14.33 4.39 14.83
CA ILE A 192 14.09 3.13 14.09
C ILE A 192 13.08 3.37 12.97
N ILE A 193 11.98 4.07 13.27
CA ILE A 193 10.96 4.41 12.26
C ILE A 193 11.56 5.29 11.16
N LEU A 194 12.37 6.29 11.51
CA LEU A 194 13.07 7.12 10.51
C LEU A 194 13.95 6.26 9.59
N GLY A 195 14.68 5.29 10.15
CA GLY A 195 15.45 4.32 9.36
C GLY A 195 14.58 3.52 8.40
N ILE A 196 13.41 3.06 8.85
CA ILE A 196 12.44 2.32 8.01
C ILE A 196 11.86 3.23 6.92
N VAL A 197 11.55 4.49 7.20
CA VAL A 197 11.07 5.46 6.21
C VAL A 197 12.12 5.69 5.13
N CYS A 198 13.38 5.92 5.51
CA CYS A 198 14.48 6.07 4.56
C CYS A 198 14.68 4.79 3.72
N PHE A 199 14.64 3.62 4.34
CA PHE A 199 14.70 2.33 3.66
C PHE A 199 13.56 2.16 2.65
N ASN A 200 12.32 2.49 3.04
CA ASN A 200 11.15 2.41 2.16
C ASN A 200 11.29 3.33 0.94
N ILE A 201 11.78 4.57 1.13
CA ILE A 201 12.01 5.50 0.02
C ILE A 201 13.01 4.91 -0.97
N VAL A 202 14.16 4.43 -0.49
CA VAL A 202 15.18 3.79 -1.34
C VAL A 202 14.61 2.57 -2.06
N LEU A 203 13.90 1.70 -1.33
CA LEU A 203 13.32 0.48 -1.86
C LEU A 203 12.28 0.79 -2.96
N MET A 204 11.47 1.84 -2.82
CA MET A 204 10.51 2.26 -3.85
C MET A 204 11.20 2.68 -5.16
N TYR A 205 12.29 3.46 -5.08
CA TYR A 205 13.08 3.81 -6.28
C TYR A 205 13.74 2.58 -6.90
N LEU A 206 14.25 1.66 -6.07
CA LEU A 206 14.80 0.38 -6.54
C LEU A 206 13.75 -0.46 -7.25
N VAL A 207 12.51 -0.54 -6.73
CA VAL A 207 11.42 -1.27 -7.40
C VAL A 207 11.05 -0.63 -8.72
N LYS A 208 10.92 0.69 -8.78
CA LYS A 208 10.64 1.38 -10.04
C LYS A 208 11.75 1.13 -11.07
N ALA A 209 13.01 1.25 -10.65
CA ALA A 209 14.16 0.97 -11.52
C ALA A 209 14.19 -0.50 -11.98
N PHE A 210 13.94 -1.45 -11.08
CA PHE A 210 13.88 -2.87 -11.37
C PHE A 210 12.74 -3.21 -12.36
N TYR A 211 11.55 -2.65 -12.16
CA TYR A 211 10.42 -2.87 -13.07
C TYR A 211 10.62 -2.23 -14.44
N LEU A 212 11.20 -1.02 -14.49
CA LEU A 212 11.60 -0.37 -15.73
C LEU A 212 12.64 -1.22 -16.49
N TRP A 213 13.64 -1.72 -15.78
CA TRP A 213 14.68 -2.58 -16.34
C TRP A 213 14.08 -3.90 -16.87
N GLN A 214 13.25 -4.58 -16.08
CA GLN A 214 12.62 -5.81 -16.55
C GLN A 214 11.71 -5.58 -17.75
N ASN A 215 10.89 -4.52 -17.75
CA ASN A 215 10.00 -4.20 -18.86
C ASN A 215 10.79 -3.87 -20.14
N LYS A 216 11.85 -3.04 -20.05
CA LYS A 216 12.61 -2.58 -21.24
C LYS A 216 13.71 -3.53 -21.69
N VAL A 217 14.49 -4.09 -20.77
CA VAL A 217 15.71 -4.83 -21.08
C VAL A 217 15.44 -6.32 -21.22
N VAL A 218 14.67 -6.91 -20.31
CA VAL A 218 14.45 -8.36 -20.32
C VAL A 218 13.30 -8.71 -21.26
N ARG A 219 12.14 -8.05 -21.08
CA ARG A 219 10.92 -8.43 -21.82
C ARG A 219 10.80 -7.76 -23.18
N ALA A 220 10.96 -6.44 -23.28
CA ALA A 220 10.82 -5.77 -24.58
C ALA A 220 11.88 -6.23 -25.58
N ARG A 221 13.16 -6.36 -25.20
CA ARG A 221 14.18 -6.89 -26.12
C ARG A 221 13.88 -8.30 -26.62
N ALA A 222 13.43 -9.20 -25.73
CA ALA A 222 13.08 -10.56 -26.11
C ALA A 222 11.80 -10.63 -26.96
N TRP A 223 10.87 -9.70 -26.76
CA TRP A 223 9.65 -9.57 -27.53
C TRP A 223 9.91 -9.00 -28.93
N ASP A 224 10.67 -7.91 -29.00
CA ASP A 224 11.00 -7.19 -30.24
C ASP A 224 11.98 -7.97 -31.13
N ALA A 225 12.71 -8.94 -30.57
CA ALA A 225 13.54 -9.88 -31.32
C ALA A 225 12.72 -10.95 -32.09
N ARG A 226 11.42 -11.09 -31.80
CA ARG A 226 10.53 -12.06 -32.46
C ARG A 226 9.76 -11.41 -33.60
N THR A 227 9.48 -12.21 -34.64
CA THR A 227 8.60 -11.81 -35.74
C THR A 227 7.13 -11.77 -35.29
N THR A 228 6.28 -11.06 -36.02
CA THR A 228 4.85 -10.93 -35.67
C THR A 228 4.13 -12.29 -35.58
N GLN A 229 4.47 -13.24 -36.46
CA GLN A 229 3.90 -14.60 -36.43
C GLN A 229 4.32 -15.38 -35.18
N GLU A 230 5.59 -15.27 -34.77
CA GLU A 230 6.08 -15.90 -33.53
C GLU A 230 5.49 -15.26 -32.26
N GLN A 231 5.18 -13.97 -32.31
CA GLN A 231 4.49 -13.27 -31.21
C GLN A 231 3.05 -13.79 -31.05
N ASP A 232 2.31 -13.93 -32.15
CA ASP A 232 0.95 -14.46 -32.14
C ASP A 232 0.91 -15.92 -31.67
N ASP A 233 1.85 -16.74 -32.16
CA ASP A 233 2.02 -18.13 -31.71
C ASP A 233 2.37 -18.22 -30.22
N TYR A 234 3.20 -17.30 -29.71
CA TYR A 234 3.53 -17.25 -28.28
C TYR A 234 2.32 -16.89 -27.42
N ILE A 235 1.46 -15.96 -27.86
CA ILE A 235 0.26 -15.58 -27.10
C ILE A 235 -0.69 -16.77 -26.92
N VAL A 236 -0.81 -17.62 -27.94
CA VAL A 236 -1.75 -18.76 -27.96
C VAL A 236 -1.15 -20.00 -27.30
N ASN A 237 0.14 -20.29 -27.53
CA ASN A 237 0.76 -21.57 -27.17
C ASN A 237 1.79 -21.51 -26.03
N THR A 238 1.97 -20.36 -25.36
CA THR A 238 2.95 -20.25 -24.29
C THR A 238 2.62 -21.12 -23.07
N LYS A 239 3.65 -21.70 -22.46
CA LYS A 239 3.59 -22.38 -21.16
C LYS A 239 3.92 -21.43 -20.00
N ASP A 240 4.29 -20.19 -20.30
CA ASP A 240 4.62 -19.20 -19.28
C ASP A 240 3.34 -18.65 -18.64
N GLU A 241 3.31 -18.62 -17.30
CA GLU A 241 2.15 -18.15 -16.54
C GLU A 241 2.46 -16.83 -15.79
N GLY A 242 1.46 -15.95 -15.73
CA GLY A 242 1.49 -14.75 -14.89
C GLY A 242 2.66 -13.82 -15.22
N LEU A 243 3.56 -13.60 -14.26
CA LEU A 243 4.70 -12.70 -14.39
C LEU A 243 5.78 -13.17 -15.38
N LYS A 244 5.83 -14.48 -15.65
CA LYS A 244 6.87 -15.08 -16.50
C LYS A 244 6.57 -14.90 -17.99
N ARG A 245 5.33 -14.51 -18.31
CA ARG A 245 4.89 -14.16 -19.65
C ARG A 245 5.65 -12.95 -20.19
N LEU A 246 6.07 -13.02 -21.45
CA LEU A 246 6.79 -11.94 -22.11
C LEU A 246 5.89 -10.79 -22.55
N ASP A 247 4.58 -11.01 -22.70
CA ASP A 247 3.56 -9.98 -22.94
C ASP A 247 3.16 -9.23 -21.67
N PHE A 248 3.52 -9.76 -20.49
CA PHE A 248 3.27 -9.07 -19.23
C PHE A 248 4.18 -7.83 -19.09
N ARG A 249 3.61 -6.74 -18.58
CA ARG A 249 4.34 -5.51 -18.24
C ARG A 249 3.98 -5.10 -16.83
N PHE A 250 4.99 -4.85 -16.00
CA PHE A 250 4.77 -4.31 -14.67
C PHE A 250 4.23 -2.88 -14.77
N ALA A 251 3.11 -2.62 -14.13
CA ALA A 251 2.68 -1.25 -13.84
C ALA A 251 3.62 -0.65 -12.79
N HIS A 252 4.20 0.50 -13.08
CA HIS A 252 5.25 1.15 -12.28
C HIS A 252 5.07 2.66 -12.25
#